data_AF-A0A417C730-F1
#
_entry.id   AF-A0A417C730-F1
#
_cell.length_a   1.000
_cell.length_b   1.000
_cell.length_c   1.000
_cell.angle_alpha   90.00
_cell.angle_beta   90.00
_cell.angle_gamma   90.00
#
_symmetry.space_group_name_H-M   'P 1'
#
loop_
_entity.id
_entity.type
_entity.pdbx_description
1 polymer ?
#
loop_
_entity_poly.entity_id
_entity_poly.type
_entity_poly.pdbx_seq_one_letter_code
_entity_poly.pdbx_strand_id
1 'polypeptide(L)'
;MMEKMIKNLQKKSNKKGFTLVEIIVVLVILAILAAIAIPSVMGYVNDAKESKYIQEARSIYLVVQTEEARWRAENNKKSTDAVDASVYTNLGKDCTDPQGGIVKQKTDLTDVTITPPSGSTKYYTFTWTSDGSSITAHLTTNKDVKIIK
;
A
#
# COMPACT_ATOMS: atom_id res chain seq x y z
N MET A 1 -23.04 7.48 -69.71
CA MET A 1 -21.85 7.03 -68.94
C MET A 1 -22.02 7.16 -67.41
N MET A 2 -23.03 7.91 -66.93
CA MET A 2 -23.24 8.23 -65.51
C MET A 2 -24.01 7.15 -64.71
N GLU A 3 -24.80 6.31 -65.39
CA GLU A 3 -25.57 5.23 -64.76
C GLU A 3 -24.72 4.11 -64.15
N LYS A 4 -23.55 3.82 -64.73
CA LYS A 4 -22.64 2.78 -64.22
C LYS A 4 -21.96 3.18 -62.90
N MET A 5 -21.94 4.48 -62.56
CA MET A 5 -21.36 4.96 -61.30
C MET A 5 -22.33 4.80 -60.12
N ILE A 6 -23.64 4.94 -60.34
CA ILE A 6 -24.66 4.73 -59.29
C ILE A 6 -24.80 3.24 -58.93
N LYS A 7 -24.60 2.34 -59.91
CA LYS A 7 -24.71 0.89 -59.74
C LYS A 7 -23.63 0.29 -58.82
N ASN A 8 -22.50 0.98 -58.64
CA ASN A 8 -21.41 0.54 -57.75
C ASN A 8 -21.57 1.02 -56.29
N LEU A 9 -22.47 1.96 -56.00
CA LEU A 9 -22.83 2.36 -54.64
C LEU A 9 -23.91 1.45 -54.02
N GLN A 10 -24.55 0.61 -54.84
CA GLN A 10 -25.53 -0.40 -54.43
C GLN A 10 -24.92 -1.78 -54.11
N LYS A 11 -23.59 -1.90 -54.04
CA LYS A 11 -22.96 -3.13 -53.52
C LYS A 11 -23.18 -3.20 -52.02
N LYS A 12 -24.38 -3.63 -51.63
CA LYS A 12 -24.87 -3.95 -50.29
C LYS A 12 -23.70 -4.36 -49.41
N SER A 13 -23.29 -3.49 -48.50
CA SER A 13 -22.44 -3.89 -47.39
C SER A 13 -23.23 -4.93 -46.61
N ASN A 14 -22.85 -6.20 -46.76
CA ASN A 14 -23.33 -7.33 -45.97
C ASN A 14 -22.76 -7.18 -44.55
N LYS A 15 -23.09 -6.08 -43.87
CA LYS A 15 -22.82 -5.90 -42.46
C LYS A 15 -23.78 -6.85 -41.73
N LYS A 16 -23.33 -8.09 -41.51
CA LYS A 16 -23.90 -8.95 -40.48
C LYS A 16 -23.67 -8.24 -39.15
N GLY A 17 -24.60 -7.35 -38.79
CA GLY A 17 -24.59 -6.67 -37.51
C GLY A 17 -24.87 -7.67 -36.41
N PHE A 18 -24.24 -7.47 -35.26
CA PHE A 18 -24.58 -8.16 -34.03
C PHE A 18 -26.08 -8.02 -33.76
N THR A 19 -26.75 -9.11 -33.42
CA THR A 19 -28.15 -9.02 -32.98
C THR A 19 -28.22 -8.46 -31.57
N LEU A 20 -29.29 -7.74 -31.25
CA LEU A 20 -29.53 -7.26 -29.87
C LEU A 20 -29.57 -8.43 -28.87
N VAL A 21 -30.09 -9.58 -29.31
CA VAL A 21 -30.19 -10.80 -28.51
C VAL A 21 -28.79 -11.32 -28.12
N GLU A 22 -27.84 -11.34 -29.06
CA GLU A 22 -26.46 -11.76 -28.76
C GLU A 22 -25.78 -10.87 -27.72
N ILE A 23 -26.00 -9.55 -27.77
CA ILE A 23 -25.46 -8.63 -26.76
C ILE A 23 -26.12 -8.86 -25.40
N ILE A 24 -27.44 -9.08 -25.35
CA ILE A 24 -28.17 -9.30 -24.08
C ILE A 24 -27.67 -10.58 -23.39
N VAL A 25 -27.51 -11.68 -24.12
CA VAL A 25 -27.01 -12.95 -23.53
C VAL A 25 -25.59 -12.78 -22.99
N VAL A 26 -24.70 -12.09 -23.71
CA VAL A 26 -23.35 -11.82 -23.24
C VAL A 26 -23.36 -10.96 -21.98
N LEU A 27 -24.18 -9.90 -21.92
CA LEU A 27 -24.29 -9.05 -20.74
C LEU A 27 -24.82 -9.81 -19.53
N VAL A 28 -25.77 -10.73 -19.71
CA VAL A 28 -26.28 -11.58 -18.63
C VAL A 28 -25.18 -12.48 -18.07
N ILE A 29 -24.39 -13.12 -18.93
CA ILE A 29 -23.27 -13.97 -18.47
C ILE A 29 -22.21 -13.11 -17.76
N LEU A 30 -21.84 -11.95 -18.30
CA LEU A 30 -20.90 -11.02 -17.66
C LEU A 30 -21.41 -10.53 -16.31
N ALA A 31 -22.71 -10.27 -16.16
CA ALA A 31 -23.32 -9.85 -14.91
C ALA A 31 -23.20 -10.94 -13.82
N ILE A 32 -23.46 -12.21 -14.18
CA ILE A 32 -23.33 -13.35 -13.25
C ILE A 32 -21.87 -13.54 -12.84
N LEU A 33 -20.93 -13.49 -13.79
CA LEU A 33 -19.50 -13.59 -13.49
C LEU A 33 -19.01 -12.45 -12.61
N ALA A 34 -19.43 -11.21 -12.90
CA ALA A 34 -19.07 -10.05 -12.11
C ALA A 34 -19.60 -10.16 -10.67
N ALA A 35 -20.84 -10.64 -10.47
CA ALA A 35 -21.44 -10.79 -9.15
C ALA A 35 -20.63 -11.72 -8.23
N ILE A 36 -19.99 -12.76 -8.76
CA ILE A 36 -19.17 -13.70 -7.99
C ILE A 36 -17.71 -13.21 -7.89
N ALA A 37 -17.17 -12.67 -8.98
CA ALA A 37 -15.76 -12.28 -9.05
C ALA A 37 -15.44 -11.05 -8.19
N ILE A 38 -16.31 -10.02 -8.18
CA ILE A 38 -16.06 -8.77 -7.46
C ILE A 38 -15.82 -8.98 -5.95
N PRO A 39 -16.71 -9.65 -5.18
CA PRO A 39 -16.49 -9.82 -3.74
C PRO A 39 -15.23 -10.65 -3.43
N SER A 40 -14.94 -11.66 -4.26
CA SER A 40 -13.73 -12.48 -4.14
C SER A 40 -12.45 -11.64 -4.32
N VAL A 41 -12.38 -10.84 -5.38
CA VAL A 41 -11.25 -9.95 -5.65
C VAL A 41 -11.08 -8.90 -4.56
N MET A 42 -12.18 -8.34 -4.04
CA MET A 42 -12.09 -7.39 -2.92
C MET A 42 -11.47 -7.99 -1.65
N GLY A 43 -11.78 -9.26 -1.35
CA GLY A 43 -11.14 -9.99 -0.25
C GLY A 43 -9.63 -10.09 -0.44
N TYR A 44 -9.18 -10.57 -1.61
CA TYR A 44 -7.75 -10.70 -1.92
C TYR A 44 -7.01 -9.36 -1.90
N VAL A 45 -7.64 -8.28 -2.34
CA VAL A 45 -7.05 -6.94 -2.28
C VAL A 45 -6.85 -6.48 -0.84
N ASN A 46 -7.80 -6.77 0.06
CA ASN A 46 -7.66 -6.43 1.47
C ASN A 46 -6.57 -7.23 2.16
N ASP A 47 -6.47 -8.54 1.90
CA ASP A 47 -5.43 -9.40 2.44
C ASP A 47 -4.03 -8.99 1.92
N ALA A 48 -3.95 -8.64 0.63
CA ALA A 48 -2.72 -8.12 0.03
C ALA A 48 -2.30 -6.78 0.66
N LYS A 49 -3.26 -5.89 0.94
CA LYS A 49 -3.00 -4.62 1.66
C LYS A 49 -2.51 -4.86 3.08
N GLU A 50 -3.14 -5.78 3.81
CA GLU A 50 -2.70 -6.10 5.18
C GLU A 50 -1.29 -6.69 5.19
N SER A 51 -0.99 -7.61 4.28
CA SER A 51 0.36 -8.16 4.10
C SER A 51 1.39 -7.10 3.71
N LYS A 52 1.01 -6.15 2.85
CA LYS A 52 1.83 -4.98 2.50
C LYS A 52 2.12 -4.13 3.72
N TYR A 53 1.11 -3.77 4.53
CA TYR A 53 1.30 -2.96 5.73
C TYR A 53 2.18 -3.66 6.77
N ILE A 54 2.06 -4.98 6.90
CA ILE A 54 2.95 -5.76 7.76
C ILE A 54 4.41 -5.69 7.30
N GLN A 55 4.65 -5.75 5.99
CA GLN A 55 5.99 -5.62 5.41
C GLN A 55 6.55 -4.20 5.59
N GLU A 56 5.73 -3.17 5.39
CA GLU A 56 6.10 -1.77 5.62
C GLU A 56 6.51 -1.55 7.09
N ALA A 57 5.71 -2.02 8.04
CA ALA A 57 6.03 -1.93 9.47
C ALA A 57 7.37 -2.63 9.82
N ARG A 58 7.64 -3.80 9.22
CA ARG A 58 8.93 -4.49 9.40
C ARG A 58 10.09 -3.70 8.82
N SER A 59 9.90 -3.07 7.66
CA SER A 59 10.90 -2.21 7.03
C SER A 59 11.24 -1.01 7.93
N ILE A 60 10.22 -0.33 8.46
CA ILE A 60 10.39 0.75 9.45
C ILE A 60 11.22 0.25 10.63
N TYR A 61 10.85 -0.90 11.21
CA TYR A 61 11.54 -1.46 12.37
C TYR A 61 13.01 -1.79 12.11
N LEU A 62 13.37 -2.28 10.92
CA LEU A 62 14.76 -2.53 10.55
C LEU A 62 15.58 -1.25 10.51
N VAL A 63 15.00 -0.17 9.98
CA VAL A 63 15.63 1.15 9.98
C VAL A 63 15.83 1.66 11.40
N VAL A 64 14.79 1.55 12.25
CA VAL A 64 14.86 1.95 13.66
C VAL A 64 15.96 1.18 14.39
N GLN A 65 16.01 -0.15 14.28
CA GLN A 65 17.05 -0.94 14.95
C GLN A 65 18.47 -0.57 14.50
N THR A 66 18.65 -0.35 13.20
CA THR A 66 19.96 0.00 12.65
C THR A 66 20.42 1.35 13.18
N GLU A 67 19.52 2.32 13.25
CA GLU A 67 19.85 3.67 13.73
C GLU A 67 20.01 3.73 15.25
N GLU A 68 19.20 2.99 16.01
CA GLU A 68 19.40 2.83 17.45
C GLU A 68 20.78 2.20 17.75
N ALA A 69 21.17 1.16 17.01
CA ALA A 69 22.46 0.52 17.18
C ALA A 69 23.62 1.49 16.86
N ARG A 70 23.49 2.27 15.80
CA ARG A 70 24.45 3.31 15.44
C ARG A 70 24.59 4.37 16.52
N TRP A 71 23.47 4.93 16.98
CA TRP A 71 23.48 5.96 18.02
C TRP A 71 24.09 5.44 19.32
N ARG A 72 23.79 4.19 19.71
CA ARG A 72 24.39 3.57 20.90
C ARG A 72 25.91 3.40 20.77
N ALA A 73 26.40 3.00 19.60
CA ALA A 73 27.83 2.87 19.34
C ALA A 73 28.56 4.22 19.43
N GLU A 74 27.96 5.29 18.87
CA GLU A 74 28.52 6.65 18.89
C GLU A 74 28.52 7.26 20.29
N ASN A 75 27.56 6.90 21.15
CA ASN A 75 27.39 7.45 22.50
C ASN A 75 27.91 6.55 23.63
N ASN A 76 28.63 5.47 23.29
CA ASN A 76 29.16 4.47 24.23
C ASN A 76 28.08 3.95 25.20
N LYS A 77 26.90 3.62 24.65
CA LYS A 77 25.75 3.08 25.38
C LYS A 77 25.64 1.58 25.17
N LYS A 78 25.16 0.87 26.20
CA LYS A 78 24.85 -0.57 26.12
C LYS A 78 23.51 -0.78 25.41
N SER A 79 23.29 -2.01 24.92
CA SER A 79 22.02 -2.41 24.28
C SER A 79 20.80 -2.24 25.20
N THR A 80 21.00 -2.22 26.52
CA THR A 80 19.95 -2.09 27.53
C THR A 80 19.66 -0.64 27.91
N ASP A 81 20.49 0.30 27.48
CA ASP A 81 20.32 1.71 27.82
C ASP A 81 19.19 2.30 26.97
N ALA A 82 18.42 3.19 27.61
CA ALA A 82 17.37 3.94 26.93
C ALA A 82 17.98 4.81 25.82
N VAL A 83 17.35 4.78 24.65
CA VAL A 83 17.69 5.66 23.52
C VAL A 83 16.99 7.00 23.72
N ASP A 84 17.67 8.08 23.35
CA ASP A 84 17.11 9.43 23.45
C ASP A 84 15.90 9.60 22.52
N ALA A 85 14.87 10.32 22.99
CA ALA A 85 13.65 10.58 22.22
C ALA A 85 13.91 11.27 20.87
N SER A 86 14.95 12.12 20.80
CA SER A 86 15.36 12.84 19.59
C SER A 86 15.76 11.92 18.43
N VAL A 87 16.23 10.69 18.72
CA VAL A 87 16.56 9.69 17.69
C VAL A 87 15.31 9.30 16.92
N TYR A 88 14.20 9.05 17.63
CA TYR A 88 12.92 8.65 17.03
C TYR A 88 12.28 9.80 16.25
N THR A 89 12.42 11.04 16.70
CA THR A 89 11.98 12.22 15.93
C THR A 89 12.78 12.40 14.64
N ASN A 90 14.10 12.14 14.65
CA ASN A 90 14.92 12.22 13.43
C ASN A 90 14.64 11.07 12.45
N LEU A 91 14.29 9.90 12.96
CA LEU A 91 13.86 8.75 12.18
C LEU A 91 12.50 9.02 11.50
N GLY A 92 11.53 9.49 12.28
CA GLY A 92 10.16 9.75 11.89
C GLY A 92 9.83 11.23 11.79
N LYS A 93 10.46 11.93 10.84
CA LYS A 93 10.10 13.32 10.53
C LYS A 93 8.93 13.36 9.54
N ASP A 94 8.00 14.28 9.80
CA ASP A 94 6.89 14.61 8.90
C ASP A 94 7.39 15.03 7.50
N CYS A 95 6.52 14.94 6.50
CA CYS A 95 6.80 15.32 5.11
C CYS A 95 7.24 16.78 4.88
N THR A 96 7.31 17.61 5.93
CA THR A 96 7.67 19.03 5.90
C THR A 96 9.18 19.30 5.88
N ASP A 97 10.02 18.30 6.21
CA ASP A 97 11.48 18.39 6.01
C ASP A 97 11.81 18.08 4.51
N PRO A 98 12.51 18.97 3.78
CA PRO A 98 12.90 18.74 2.39
C PRO A 98 13.70 17.46 2.15
N GLN A 99 14.39 16.93 3.18
CA GLN A 99 15.15 15.68 3.10
C GLN A 99 14.33 14.46 3.56
N GLY A 100 13.23 14.67 4.28
CA GLY A 100 12.44 13.62 4.92
C GLY A 100 13.17 12.92 6.08
N GLY A 101 12.42 12.27 6.97
CA GLY A 101 13.00 11.41 8.01
C GLY A 101 13.82 10.26 7.42
N ILE A 102 14.74 9.68 8.20
CA ILE A 102 15.62 8.58 7.75
C ILE A 102 14.80 7.39 7.22
N VAL A 103 13.60 7.15 7.77
CA VAL A 103 12.71 6.11 7.28
C VAL A 103 12.24 6.40 5.85
N LYS A 104 11.77 7.63 5.57
CA LYS A 104 11.38 8.05 4.21
C LYS A 104 12.54 7.86 3.23
N GLN A 105 13.76 8.23 3.61
CA GLN A 105 14.93 8.10 2.75
C GLN A 105 15.30 6.64 2.42
N LYS A 106 14.93 5.69 3.28
CA LYS A 106 15.29 4.27 3.13
C LYS A 106 14.14 3.38 2.64
N THR A 107 12.89 3.83 2.80
CA THR A 107 11.70 3.00 2.54
C THR A 107 10.64 3.70 1.71
N ASP A 108 10.83 4.97 1.33
CA ASP A 108 9.86 5.84 0.63
C ASP A 108 8.53 6.06 1.36
N LEU A 109 8.43 5.63 2.63
CA LEU A 109 7.22 5.82 3.45
C LEU A 109 7.18 7.24 4.01
N THR A 110 6.01 7.86 3.98
CA THR A 110 5.82 9.26 4.43
C THR A 110 5.05 9.34 5.74
N ASP A 111 5.20 10.48 6.43
CA ASP A 111 4.52 10.81 7.69
C ASP A 111 4.70 9.72 8.76
N VAL A 112 5.92 9.21 8.84
CA VAL A 112 6.26 8.14 9.76
C VAL A 112 6.44 8.73 11.15
N THR A 113 5.66 8.28 12.13
CA THR A 113 5.95 8.52 13.55
C THR A 113 6.32 7.21 14.23
N ILE A 114 7.37 7.24 15.05
CA ILE A 114 7.84 6.10 15.82
C ILE A 114 7.73 6.44 17.30
N THR A 115 6.98 5.62 18.03
CA THR A 115 6.92 5.69 19.49
C THR A 115 7.55 4.42 20.07
N PRO A 116 8.70 4.51 20.77
CA PRO A 116 9.30 3.37 21.42
C PRO A 116 8.46 2.88 22.60
N PRO A 117 8.67 1.63 23.06
CA PRO A 117 8.02 1.12 24.26
C PRO A 117 8.42 1.97 25.47
N SER A 118 7.44 2.44 26.24
CA SER A 118 7.66 3.21 27.47
C SER A 118 6.80 2.68 28.62
N GLY A 119 7.37 2.72 29.84
CA GLY A 119 6.71 2.19 31.04
C GLY A 119 6.36 0.70 30.92
N SER A 120 5.08 0.37 31.07
CA SER A 120 4.55 -1.00 31.00
C SER A 120 4.42 -1.54 29.57
N THR A 121 4.53 -0.68 28.56
CA THR A 121 4.33 -1.02 27.15
C THR A 121 5.53 -1.80 26.62
N LYS A 122 5.28 -2.97 26.00
CA LYS A 122 6.32 -3.86 25.46
C LYS A 122 6.37 -3.91 23.93
N TYR A 123 5.81 -2.91 23.26
CA TYR A 123 5.73 -2.83 21.81
C TYR A 123 6.11 -1.42 21.32
N TYR A 124 6.65 -1.36 20.10
CA TYR A 124 6.78 -0.12 19.34
C TYR A 124 5.44 0.20 18.68
N THR A 125 5.11 1.48 18.61
CA THR A 125 4.00 1.97 17.78
C THR A 125 4.57 2.71 16.59
N PHE A 126 4.21 2.27 15.38
CA PHE A 126 4.52 2.94 14.13
C PHE A 126 3.24 3.48 13.52
N THR A 127 3.25 4.74 13.11
CA THR A 127 2.21 5.31 12.26
C THR A 127 2.84 5.80 10.97
N TRP A 128 2.21 5.56 9.83
CA TRP A 128 2.70 6.05 8.53
C TRP A 128 1.55 6.19 7.54
N THR A 129 1.75 6.92 6.46
CA THR A 129 0.77 7.03 5.38
C THR A 129 1.02 5.95 4.32
N SER A 130 0.01 5.13 4.00
CA SER A 130 0.03 4.18 2.88
C SER A 130 -1.33 4.13 2.20
N ASP A 131 -1.35 4.06 0.87
CA ASP A 131 -2.57 4.06 0.05
C ASP A 131 -3.54 5.24 0.35
N GLY A 132 -3.00 6.39 0.73
CA GLY A 132 -3.77 7.60 1.05
C GLY A 132 -4.44 7.59 2.43
N SER A 133 -4.17 6.59 3.27
CA SER A 133 -4.69 6.48 4.64
C SER A 133 -3.55 6.37 5.66
N SER A 134 -3.78 6.87 6.87
CA SER A 134 -2.86 6.65 7.99
C SER A 134 -3.03 5.23 8.51
N ILE A 135 -1.93 4.49 8.60
CA ILE A 135 -1.86 3.12 9.10
C ILE A 135 -1.09 3.11 10.41
N THR A 136 -1.62 2.42 11.42
CA THR A 136 -0.94 2.22 12.71
C THR A 136 -0.61 0.76 12.90
N ALA A 137 0.60 0.46 13.39
CA ALA A 137 0.99 -0.90 13.76
C ALA A 137 1.68 -0.94 15.12
N HIS A 138 1.35 -1.98 15.89
CA HIS A 138 2.11 -2.36 17.07
C HIS A 138 3.07 -3.48 16.70
N LEU A 139 4.36 -3.26 16.98
CA LEU A 139 5.37 -4.30 16.84
C LEU A 139 5.85 -4.73 18.23
N THR A 140 5.57 -5.98 18.59
CA THR A 140 6.02 -6.52 19.87
C THR A 140 7.51 -6.88 19.83
N THR A 141 8.10 -7.07 21.00
CA THR A 141 9.48 -7.58 21.15
C THR A 141 9.72 -8.94 20.48
N ASN A 142 8.67 -9.74 20.25
CA ASN A 142 8.75 -10.98 19.49
C ASN A 142 8.74 -10.77 17.96
N LYS A 143 8.79 -9.52 17.49
CA LYS A 143 8.70 -9.13 16.07
C LYS A 143 7.35 -9.44 15.41
N ASP A 144 6.33 -9.71 16.22
CA ASP A 144 4.96 -9.82 15.74
C ASP A 144 4.43 -8.41 15.44
N VAL A 145 3.99 -8.22 14.20
CA VAL A 145 3.33 -6.99 13.75
C VAL A 145 1.82 -7.19 13.88
N LYS A 146 1.15 -6.27 14.55
CA LYS A 146 -0.30 -6.17 14.58
C LYS A 146 -0.73 -4.83 14.03
N ILE A 147 -1.45 -4.83 12.91
CA ILE A 147 -2.04 -3.62 12.35
C ILE A 147 -3.26 -3.22 13.20
N ILE A 148 -3.36 -1.94 13.51
CA ILE A 148 -4.47 -1.32 14.23
C ILE A 148 -5.15 -0.41 13.23
N LYS A 149 -6.36 -0.81 12.83
CA LYS A 149 -7.26 0.00 12.01
C LYS A 149 -7.96 1.04 12.86
#